data_AF-X0UR04-F1
#
_entry.id   AF-X0UR04-F1
#
_cell.length_a   1.000
_cell.length_b   1.000
_cell.length_c   1.000
_cell.angle_alpha   90.00
_cell.angle_beta   90.00
_cell.angle_gamma   90.00
#
_symmetry.space_group_name_H-M   'P 1'
#
loop_
_entity.id
_entity.type
_entity.pdbx_description
1 polymer ?
#
loop_
_entity_poly.entity_id
_entity_poly.type
_entity_poly.pdbx_seq_one_letter_code
_entity_poly.pdbx_strand_id
1 'polypeptide(L)'
;ISTTEGLEYKMTTAIQKLNNKVSALLGLQDKIHVKLYLSSSLYQIAPYIGLKQLSKIPDDLARIVQKLNQENYNKLEFEHLDPATDEDREAIAKKYNVMTVKWPELAKGTVPPGKGAIGLVTEFGERALVTRLLQVIQIPILGTQYQLMNMKEIEEIIDKNVEALIDINEDLGYLADHGTLNLSGASPFGQTALQQQDAVMNFRSLISQSYTLKQVNLKEESIPDNLKSMLIARPTLPFSDYELFQIDQFLMKGKNLVLILDR
;
A
#
# COMPACT_ATOMS: atom_id res chain seq x y z
N ILE A 1 8.23 -24.66 -5.22
CA ILE A 1 9.44 -24.09 -5.86
C ILE A 1 10.62 -24.61 -5.04
N SER A 2 11.22 -25.71 -5.49
CA SER A 2 12.15 -26.53 -4.71
C SER A 2 13.36 -26.93 -5.57
N THR A 3 13.82 -26.01 -6.42
CA THR A 3 14.96 -26.21 -7.32
C THR A 3 16.00 -25.12 -7.05
N THR A 4 17.28 -25.47 -7.15
CA THR A 4 18.43 -24.61 -6.85
C THR A 4 18.38 -23.26 -7.58
N GLU A 5 17.95 -23.26 -8.85
CA GLU A 5 17.78 -22.04 -9.67
C GLU A 5 16.80 -21.04 -9.05
N GLY A 6 15.70 -21.52 -8.45
CA GLY A 6 14.72 -20.65 -7.78
C GLY A 6 15.25 -20.02 -6.50
N LEU A 7 16.24 -20.65 -5.85
CA LEU A 7 16.91 -20.09 -4.68
C LEU A 7 17.94 -19.03 -5.09
N GLU A 8 18.74 -19.31 -6.13
CA GLU A 8 19.73 -18.38 -6.67
C GLU A 8 19.08 -17.09 -7.17
N TYR A 9 17.96 -17.19 -7.89
CA TYR A 9 17.19 -16.01 -8.32
C TYR A 9 16.72 -15.17 -7.13
N LYS A 10 16.14 -15.82 -6.10
CA LYS A 10 15.67 -15.14 -4.89
C LYS A 10 16.82 -14.44 -4.15
N MET A 11 17.97 -15.12 -4.00
CA MET A 11 19.14 -14.53 -3.35
C MET A 11 19.69 -13.35 -4.15
N THR A 12 19.83 -13.49 -5.47
CA THR A 12 20.33 -12.42 -6.34
C THR A 12 19.40 -11.20 -6.31
N THR A 13 18.10 -11.43 -6.41
CA THR A 13 17.09 -10.36 -6.34
C THR A 13 17.12 -9.66 -4.98
N ALA A 14 17.23 -10.43 -3.89
CA ALA A 14 17.33 -9.87 -2.54
C ALA A 14 18.61 -9.04 -2.35
N ILE A 15 19.76 -9.51 -2.85
CA ILE A 15 21.03 -8.77 -2.79
C ILE A 15 20.95 -7.48 -3.61
N GLN A 16 20.40 -7.54 -4.83
CA GLN A 16 20.21 -6.34 -5.66
C GLN A 16 19.31 -5.31 -4.99
N LYS A 17 18.17 -5.74 -4.43
CA LYS A 17 17.28 -4.85 -3.68
C LYS A 17 17.95 -4.24 -2.46
N LEU A 18 18.67 -5.04 -1.68
CA LEU A 18 19.41 -4.54 -0.52
C LEU A 18 20.40 -3.47 -0.96
N ASN A 19 21.16 -3.71 -2.03
CA ASN A 19 22.12 -2.72 -2.54
C ASN A 19 21.43 -1.43 -3.03
N ASN A 20 20.33 -1.56 -3.77
CA ASN A 20 19.53 -0.41 -4.22
C ASN A 20 18.95 0.37 -3.03
N LYS A 21 18.40 -0.33 -2.02
CA LYS A 21 17.87 0.24 -0.78
C LYS A 21 18.94 1.02 -0.03
N VAL A 22 20.11 0.42 0.19
CA VAL A 22 21.24 1.08 0.86
C VAL A 22 21.67 2.33 0.09
N SER A 23 21.86 2.22 -1.22
CA SER A 23 22.28 3.34 -2.07
C SER A 23 21.26 4.49 -2.05
N ALA A 24 19.97 4.17 -2.16
CA ALA A 24 18.89 5.15 -2.12
C ALA A 24 18.79 5.82 -0.74
N LEU A 25 18.81 5.04 0.35
CA LEU A 25 18.73 5.56 1.72
C LEU A 25 19.92 6.48 2.06
N LEU A 26 21.14 6.10 1.68
CA LEU A 26 22.33 6.93 1.90
C LEU A 26 22.29 8.23 1.09
N GLY A 27 21.64 8.21 -0.08
CA GLY A 27 21.47 9.38 -0.94
C GLY A 27 20.39 10.38 -0.46
N LEU A 28 19.49 9.98 0.45
CA LEU A 28 18.42 10.86 0.93
C LEU A 28 18.99 12.08 1.66
N GLN A 29 18.59 13.26 1.22
CA GLN A 29 18.93 14.53 1.87
C GLN A 29 18.07 14.83 3.10
N ASP A 30 16.88 14.25 3.15
CA ASP A 30 15.91 14.43 4.22
C ASP A 30 15.47 13.07 4.80
N LYS A 31 14.72 13.11 5.91
CA LYS A 31 14.15 11.91 6.52
C LYS A 31 12.82 11.52 5.85
N ILE A 32 12.52 10.24 5.92
CA ILE A 32 11.20 9.69 5.64
C ILE A 32 10.39 9.80 6.94
N HIS A 33 9.28 10.52 6.90
CA HIS A 33 8.45 10.73 8.08
C HIS A 33 7.38 9.64 8.19
N VAL A 34 7.26 9.06 9.37
CA VAL A 34 6.24 8.10 9.78
C VAL A 34 5.32 8.82 10.79
N LYS A 35 4.21 9.35 10.30
CA LYS A 35 3.29 10.20 11.05
C LYS A 35 2.05 9.42 11.47
N LEU A 36 1.89 9.19 12.76
CA LEU A 36 0.67 8.66 13.35
C LEU A 36 -0.33 9.81 13.56
N TYR A 37 -1.45 9.78 12.86
CA TYR A 37 -2.60 10.60 13.17
C TYR A 37 -3.51 9.81 14.09
N LEU A 38 -3.69 10.26 15.33
CA LEU A 38 -4.55 9.61 16.30
C LEU A 38 -5.23 10.66 17.19
N SER A 39 -6.54 10.82 17.00
CA SER A 39 -7.31 11.77 17.80
C SER A 39 -7.45 11.32 19.26
N SER A 40 -7.16 12.20 20.21
CA SER A 40 -7.36 11.94 21.64
C SER A 40 -8.81 11.60 22.00
N SER A 41 -9.79 12.09 21.23
CA SER A 41 -11.22 11.74 21.39
C SER A 41 -11.49 10.23 21.24
N LEU A 42 -10.65 9.49 20.53
CA LEU A 42 -10.81 8.04 20.36
C LEU A 42 -10.49 7.24 21.63
N TYR A 43 -9.67 7.78 22.54
CA TYR A 43 -9.37 7.09 23.81
C TYR A 43 -10.61 6.96 24.69
N GLN A 44 -11.53 7.93 24.63
CA GLN A 44 -12.76 7.92 25.42
C GLN A 44 -13.71 6.80 25.00
N ILE A 45 -13.74 6.48 23.71
CA ILE A 45 -14.63 5.43 23.18
C ILE A 45 -13.97 4.05 23.16
N ALA A 46 -12.64 3.99 23.17
CA ALA A 46 -11.89 2.75 22.99
C ALA A 46 -12.36 1.55 23.85
N PRO A 47 -12.71 1.73 25.14
CA PRO A 47 -13.24 0.64 25.98
C PRO A 47 -14.59 0.09 25.50
N TYR A 48 -15.42 0.92 24.85
CA TYR A 48 -16.78 0.57 24.42
C TYR A 48 -16.83 -0.07 23.04
N ILE A 49 -15.82 0.17 22.20
CA ILE A 49 -15.76 -0.32 20.82
C ILE A 49 -14.68 -1.37 20.58
N GLY A 50 -14.12 -1.94 21.66
CA GLY A 50 -13.17 -3.06 21.57
C GLY A 50 -11.72 -2.67 21.26
N LEU A 51 -11.38 -1.37 21.25
CA LEU A 51 -10.04 -0.87 20.96
C LEU A 51 -9.12 -0.83 22.20
N LYS A 52 -9.07 -1.93 22.95
CA LYS A 52 -8.38 -2.00 24.26
C LYS A 52 -6.89 -1.64 24.22
N GLN A 53 -6.24 -1.76 23.07
CA GLN A 53 -4.80 -1.50 22.89
C GLN A 53 -4.50 -0.13 22.26
N LEU A 54 -5.52 0.71 22.01
CA LEU A 54 -5.35 1.98 21.32
C LEU A 54 -4.33 2.91 21.99
N SER A 55 -4.32 2.93 23.33
CA SER A 55 -3.39 3.76 24.12
C SER A 55 -1.92 3.36 23.99
N LYS A 56 -1.63 2.13 23.55
CA LYS A 56 -0.26 1.64 23.36
C LYS A 56 0.30 1.93 21.98
N ILE A 57 -0.58 2.24 21.02
CA ILE A 57 -0.21 2.41 19.61
C ILE A 57 0.92 3.43 19.40
N PRO A 58 0.91 4.63 20.01
CA PRO A 58 2.00 5.59 19.83
C PRO A 58 3.37 5.04 20.26
N ASP A 59 3.43 4.44 21.45
CA ASP A 59 4.68 3.90 22.01
C ASP A 59 5.16 2.66 21.25
N ASP A 60 4.24 1.79 20.83
CA ASP A 60 4.53 0.60 20.03
C ASP A 60 5.09 1.01 18.66
N LEU A 61 4.48 1.99 18.01
CA LEU A 61 4.93 2.54 16.73
C LEU A 61 6.30 3.22 16.84
N ALA A 62 6.52 4.03 17.87
CA ALA A 62 7.81 4.66 18.11
C ALA A 62 8.93 3.60 18.22
N ARG A 63 8.66 2.49 18.92
CA ARG A 63 9.60 1.37 19.04
C ARG A 63 9.81 0.63 17.71
N ILE A 64 8.77 0.41 16.93
CA ILE A 64 8.88 -0.18 15.58
C ILE A 64 9.76 0.69 14.70
N VAL A 65 9.50 2.00 14.64
CA VAL A 65 10.30 2.92 13.80
C VAL A 65 11.74 2.98 14.28
N GLN A 66 11.98 2.99 15.59
CA GLN A 66 13.34 2.94 16.14
C GLN A 66 14.07 1.65 15.76
N LYS A 67 13.39 0.50 15.81
CA LYS A 67 13.95 -0.78 15.36
C LYS A 67 14.29 -0.73 13.88
N LEU A 68 13.35 -0.30 13.03
CA LEU A 68 13.56 -0.17 11.59
C LEU A 68 14.68 0.81 11.25
N ASN A 69 14.89 1.85 12.05
CA ASN A 69 15.98 2.81 11.86
C ASN A 69 17.38 2.18 11.94
N GLN A 70 17.54 1.06 12.65
CA GLN A 70 18.82 0.34 12.69
C GLN A 70 19.21 -0.20 11.31
N GLU A 71 18.22 -0.58 10.51
CA GLU A 71 18.39 -1.11 9.15
C GLU A 71 18.24 -0.02 8.08
N ASN A 72 17.63 1.12 8.43
CA ASN A 72 17.35 2.24 7.54
C ASN A 72 18.27 3.46 7.78
N TYR A 73 19.45 3.26 8.38
CA TYR A 73 20.48 4.28 8.53
C TYR A 73 20.01 5.58 9.20
N ASN A 74 19.11 5.48 10.19
CA ASN A 74 18.48 6.61 10.88
C ASN A 74 17.74 7.59 9.95
N LYS A 75 17.23 7.11 8.80
CA LYS A 75 16.46 7.92 7.83
C LYS A 75 14.97 7.97 8.12
N LEU A 76 14.47 7.27 9.13
CA LEU A 76 13.06 7.32 9.54
C LEU A 76 12.87 8.28 10.72
N GLU A 77 11.81 9.07 10.68
CA GLU A 77 11.39 9.92 11.79
C GLU A 77 9.97 9.57 12.19
N PHE A 78 9.73 9.35 13.49
CA PHE A 78 8.38 9.10 13.99
C PHE A 78 7.78 10.36 14.60
N GLU A 79 6.54 10.66 14.23
CA GLU A 79 5.77 11.75 14.81
C GLU A 79 4.37 11.27 15.17
N HIS A 80 3.86 11.69 16.34
CA HIS A 80 2.49 11.48 16.74
C HIS A 80 1.74 12.82 16.73
N LEU A 81 0.67 12.88 15.93
CA LEU A 81 -0.12 14.06 15.68
C LEU A 81 -1.56 13.81 16.15
N ASP A 82 -2.09 14.74 16.93
CA ASP A 82 -3.50 14.75 17.33
C ASP A 82 -4.29 15.77 16.50
N PRO A 83 -5.02 15.34 15.46
CA PRO A 83 -5.82 16.24 14.63
C PRO A 83 -7.08 16.77 15.32
N ALA A 84 -7.43 16.34 16.53
CA ALA A 84 -8.54 16.92 17.29
C ALA A 84 -8.15 18.22 18.03
N THR A 85 -6.85 18.53 18.10
CA THR A 85 -6.34 19.66 18.91
C THR A 85 -5.98 20.91 18.09
N ASP A 86 -5.96 20.80 16.75
CA ASP A 86 -5.40 21.81 15.86
C ASP A 86 -6.10 21.74 14.49
N GLU A 87 -6.65 22.87 14.03
CA GLU A 87 -7.37 22.97 12.75
C GLU A 87 -6.46 22.67 11.55
N ASP A 88 -5.17 23.05 11.62
CA ASP A 88 -4.21 22.78 10.55
C ASP A 88 -3.93 21.27 10.44
N ARG A 89 -3.88 20.57 11.59
CA ARG A 89 -3.72 19.11 11.61
C ARG A 89 -4.97 18.38 11.12
N GLU A 90 -6.17 18.91 11.38
CA GLU A 90 -7.40 18.36 10.79
C GLU A 90 -7.40 18.53 9.26
N ALA A 91 -6.93 19.66 8.74
CA ALA A 91 -6.81 19.90 7.31
C ALA A 91 -5.80 18.95 6.65
N ILE A 92 -4.64 18.72 7.28
CA ILE A 92 -3.62 17.78 6.79
C ILE A 92 -4.13 16.33 6.84
N ALA A 93 -4.82 15.93 7.91
CA ALA A 93 -5.43 14.60 7.99
C ALA A 93 -6.48 14.37 6.88
N LYS A 94 -7.25 15.40 6.52
CA LYS A 94 -8.17 15.37 5.36
C LYS A 94 -7.43 15.29 4.04
N LYS A 95 -6.33 16.04 3.85
CA LYS A 95 -5.48 15.97 2.64
C LYS A 95 -5.04 14.53 2.36
N TYR A 96 -4.62 13.81 3.40
CA TYR A 96 -4.20 12.41 3.29
C TYR A 96 -5.35 11.40 3.31
N ASN A 97 -6.62 11.84 3.37
CA ASN A 97 -7.78 10.96 3.52
C ASN A 97 -7.65 9.97 4.69
N VAL A 98 -7.08 10.44 5.82
CA VAL A 98 -6.98 9.65 7.05
C VAL A 98 -8.39 9.28 7.51
N MET A 99 -8.57 8.02 7.91
CA MET A 99 -9.89 7.51 8.26
C MET A 99 -10.46 8.28 9.46
N THR A 100 -11.67 8.82 9.28
CA THR A 100 -12.44 9.45 10.35
C THR A 100 -13.48 8.47 10.88
N VAL A 101 -13.43 8.20 12.17
CA VAL A 101 -14.44 7.45 12.92
C VAL A 101 -15.43 8.46 13.50
N LYS A 102 -16.72 8.19 13.35
CA LYS A 102 -17.82 8.94 13.97
C LYS A 102 -18.63 7.99 14.84
N TRP A 103 -19.06 8.45 16.00
CA TRP A 103 -19.88 7.65 16.92
C TRP A 103 -21.05 8.48 17.44
N PRO A 104 -22.20 7.82 17.67
CA PRO A 104 -23.32 8.44 18.36
C PRO A 104 -23.02 8.57 19.86
N GLU A 105 -23.98 9.07 20.63
CA GLU A 105 -23.94 8.94 22.08
C GLU A 105 -23.83 7.45 22.48
N LEU A 106 -22.90 7.13 23.40
CA LEU A 106 -22.69 5.78 23.91
C LEU A 106 -22.89 5.73 25.43
N ALA A 107 -23.08 4.51 25.94
CA ALA A 107 -23.19 4.24 27.37
C ALA A 107 -24.25 5.12 28.09
N LYS A 108 -25.43 5.24 27.46
CA LYS A 108 -26.59 5.99 27.99
C LYS A 108 -26.26 7.43 28.40
N GLY A 109 -25.53 8.15 27.55
CA GLY A 109 -25.15 9.55 27.79
C GLY A 109 -23.82 9.77 28.49
N THR A 110 -23.12 8.71 28.91
CA THR A 110 -21.79 8.85 29.53
C THR A 110 -20.74 9.32 28.51
N VAL A 111 -20.91 8.95 27.23
CA VAL A 111 -20.00 9.32 26.15
C VAL A 111 -20.79 10.12 25.12
N PRO A 112 -20.49 11.43 24.93
CA PRO A 112 -21.18 12.24 23.94
C PRO A 112 -20.85 11.81 22.51
N PRO A 113 -21.72 12.13 21.53
CA PRO A 113 -21.43 11.90 20.13
C PRO A 113 -20.18 12.68 19.72
N GLY A 114 -19.39 12.09 18.82
CA GLY A 114 -18.11 12.66 18.46
C GLY A 114 -17.52 12.12 17.17
N LYS A 115 -16.36 12.66 16.83
CA LYS A 115 -15.51 12.23 15.72
C LYS A 115 -14.05 12.16 16.15
N GLY A 116 -13.28 11.33 15.47
CA GLY A 116 -11.84 11.23 15.65
C GLY A 116 -11.19 10.59 14.43
N ALA A 117 -9.93 10.90 14.16
CA ALA A 117 -9.19 10.34 13.04
C ALA A 117 -8.13 9.35 13.53
N ILE A 118 -7.92 8.29 12.74
CA ILE A 118 -6.85 7.32 12.96
C ILE A 118 -6.23 6.87 11.64
N GLY A 119 -4.90 6.93 11.56
CA GLY A 119 -4.15 6.39 10.43
C GLY A 119 -2.66 6.66 10.55
N LEU A 120 -1.88 5.95 9.75
CA LEU A 120 -0.43 6.10 9.66
C LEU A 120 -0.09 6.63 8.27
N VAL A 121 0.70 7.68 8.21
CA VAL A 121 1.19 8.25 6.94
C VAL A 121 2.70 8.09 6.90
N THR A 122 3.21 7.44 5.85
CA THR A 122 4.64 7.42 5.54
C THR A 122 4.87 8.38 4.39
N GLU A 123 5.71 9.40 4.57
CA GLU A 123 5.94 10.43 3.55
C GLU A 123 7.42 10.72 3.33
N PHE A 124 7.76 11.07 2.09
CA PHE A 124 9.08 11.53 1.68
C PHE A 124 8.93 12.48 0.49
N GLY A 125 9.44 13.71 0.64
CA GLY A 125 9.22 14.78 -0.34
C GLY A 125 7.73 15.03 -0.58
N GLU A 126 7.29 14.92 -1.83
CA GLU A 126 5.87 15.08 -2.21
C GLU A 126 5.05 13.79 -2.17
N ARG A 127 5.70 12.64 -1.97
CA ARG A 127 5.04 11.33 -1.97
C ARG A 127 4.60 10.94 -0.56
N ALA A 128 3.38 10.45 -0.43
CA ALA A 128 2.85 9.93 0.82
C ALA A 128 2.05 8.64 0.59
N LEU A 129 2.21 7.68 1.50
CA LEU A 129 1.48 6.42 1.54
C LEU A 129 0.72 6.35 2.86
N VAL A 130 -0.58 6.04 2.78
CA VAL A 130 -1.49 6.08 3.93
C VAL A 130 -1.95 4.68 4.29
N THR A 131 -1.61 4.25 5.49
CA THR A 131 -1.96 2.95 6.05
C THR A 131 -3.14 3.11 7.02
N ARG A 132 -4.20 2.34 6.77
CA ARG A 132 -5.36 2.28 7.66
C ARG A 132 -5.05 1.33 8.81
N LEU A 133 -4.91 1.88 10.02
CA LEU A 133 -4.63 1.11 11.23
C LEU A 133 -5.89 0.45 11.82
N LEU A 134 -7.07 0.88 11.38
CA LEU A 134 -8.36 0.46 11.94
C LEU A 134 -9.26 -0.08 10.83
N GLN A 135 -9.74 -1.30 11.01
CA GLN A 135 -10.72 -1.93 10.14
C GLN A 135 -12.11 -1.87 10.78
N VAL A 136 -13.11 -1.55 9.96
CA VAL A 136 -14.52 -1.52 10.36
C VAL A 136 -15.23 -2.70 9.71
N ILE A 137 -15.80 -3.58 10.53
CA ILE A 137 -16.49 -4.79 10.08
C ILE A 137 -17.95 -4.67 10.51
N GLN A 138 -18.86 -4.62 9.55
CA GLN A 138 -20.29 -4.63 9.83
C GLN A 138 -20.78 -6.08 9.88
N ILE A 139 -21.17 -6.54 11.06
CA ILE A 139 -21.71 -7.88 11.25
C ILE A 139 -23.23 -7.79 11.32
N PRO A 140 -23.99 -8.50 10.47
CA PRO A 140 -25.44 -8.55 10.56
C PRO A 140 -25.89 -8.89 11.97
N ILE A 141 -26.89 -8.17 12.48
CA ILE A 141 -27.49 -8.37 13.81
C ILE A 141 -26.56 -7.97 14.99
N LEU A 142 -25.25 -8.16 14.87
CA LEU A 142 -24.25 -7.91 15.92
C LEU A 142 -23.64 -6.50 15.88
N GLY A 143 -23.91 -5.72 14.83
CA GLY A 143 -23.52 -4.31 14.73
C GLY A 143 -22.12 -4.08 14.15
N THR A 144 -21.53 -2.93 14.45
CA THR A 144 -20.23 -2.50 13.92
C THR A 144 -19.11 -2.92 14.86
N GLN A 145 -18.15 -3.69 14.35
CA GLN A 145 -16.92 -4.09 15.04
C GLN A 145 -15.73 -3.30 14.52
N TYR A 146 -14.78 -3.04 15.41
CA TYR A 146 -13.59 -2.28 15.13
C TYR A 146 -12.36 -3.10 15.51
N GLN A 147 -11.44 -3.26 14.57
CA GLN A 147 -10.23 -4.07 14.78
C GLN A 147 -8.98 -3.27 14.41
N LEU A 148 -8.02 -3.23 15.33
CA LEU A 148 -6.71 -2.65 15.08
C LEU A 148 -5.85 -3.64 14.28
N MET A 149 -5.10 -3.11 13.33
CA MET A 149 -3.99 -3.81 12.71
C MET A 149 -2.97 -4.22 13.77
N ASN A 150 -2.42 -5.43 13.66
CA ASN A 150 -1.41 -5.87 14.62
C ASN A 150 -0.05 -5.24 14.34
N MET A 151 0.79 -5.17 15.36
CA MET A 151 2.09 -4.49 15.29
C MET A 151 3.04 -5.07 14.25
N LYS A 152 2.99 -6.39 14.02
CA LYS A 152 3.86 -7.06 13.05
C LYS A 152 3.49 -6.65 11.61
N GLU A 153 2.20 -6.63 11.30
CA GLU A 153 1.71 -6.14 10.00
C GLU A 153 2.07 -4.67 9.77
N ILE A 154 1.97 -3.83 10.81
CA ILE A 154 2.37 -2.43 10.74
C ILE A 154 3.86 -2.30 10.42
N GLU A 155 4.72 -3.07 11.09
CA GLU A 155 6.16 -3.10 10.81
C GLU A 155 6.45 -3.48 9.35
N GLU A 156 5.85 -4.55 8.85
CA GLU A 156 6.01 -5.01 7.45
C GLU A 156 5.51 -3.96 6.44
N ILE A 157 4.43 -3.24 6.76
CA ILE A 157 3.89 -2.19 5.89
C ILE A 157 4.78 -0.95 5.90
N ILE A 158 5.33 -0.54 7.05
CA ILE A 158 6.26 0.60 7.11
C ILE A 158 7.48 0.30 6.23
N ASP A 159 8.05 -0.91 6.34
CA ASP A 159 9.20 -1.30 5.52
C ASP A 159 8.87 -1.24 4.02
N LYS A 160 7.74 -1.82 3.59
CA LYS A 160 7.28 -1.73 2.19
C LYS A 160 7.02 -0.30 1.73
N ASN A 161 6.46 0.55 2.59
CA ASN A 161 6.21 1.94 2.26
C ASN A 161 7.52 2.70 2.07
N VAL A 162 8.53 2.46 2.91
CA VAL A 162 9.87 3.02 2.74
C VAL A 162 10.42 2.63 1.38
N GLU A 163 10.41 1.34 1.03
CA GLU A 163 10.89 0.85 -0.27
C GLU A 163 10.17 1.49 -1.46
N ALA A 164 8.84 1.63 -1.36
CA ALA A 164 8.04 2.28 -2.39
C ALA A 164 8.33 3.79 -2.52
N LEU A 165 8.63 4.50 -1.43
CA LEU A 165 8.91 5.94 -1.43
C LEU A 165 10.27 6.28 -2.00
N ILE A 166 11.28 5.43 -1.76
CA ILE A 166 12.64 5.60 -2.29
C ILE A 166 12.82 4.97 -3.69
N ASP A 167 11.73 4.49 -4.28
CA ASP A 167 11.64 3.97 -5.65
C ASP A 167 12.64 2.86 -5.98
N ILE A 168 12.92 1.98 -5.00
CA ILE A 168 13.89 0.88 -5.20
C ILE A 168 13.31 -0.32 -5.95
N ASN A 169 11.99 -0.37 -6.07
CA ASN A 169 11.30 -1.42 -6.82
C ASN A 169 11.37 -1.10 -8.32
N GLU A 170 11.68 -2.12 -9.11
CA GLU A 170 11.66 -1.97 -10.57
C GLU A 170 10.22 -1.71 -11.05
N ASP A 171 10.05 -0.80 -12.01
CA ASP A 171 8.74 -0.53 -12.60
C ASP A 171 8.33 -1.69 -13.53
N LEU A 172 7.13 -2.21 -13.31
CA LEU A 172 6.49 -3.19 -14.19
C LEU A 172 5.24 -2.58 -14.80
N GLY A 173 5.24 -2.42 -16.13
CA GLY A 173 4.06 -2.01 -16.87
C GLY A 173 2.97 -3.08 -16.75
N TYR A 174 1.75 -2.67 -16.47
CA TYR A 174 0.57 -3.53 -16.45
C TYR A 174 -0.46 -2.97 -17.42
N LEU A 175 -0.79 -3.74 -18.45
CA LEU A 175 -1.80 -3.32 -19.42
C LEU A 175 -3.17 -3.29 -18.75
N ALA A 176 -3.76 -2.09 -18.63
CA ALA A 176 -5.02 -1.86 -17.92
C ALA A 176 -6.25 -1.77 -18.84
N ASP A 177 -6.05 -1.82 -20.16
CA ASP A 177 -7.09 -1.82 -21.17
C ASP A 177 -7.26 -3.23 -21.81
N HIS A 178 -7.89 -3.32 -22.98
CA HIS A 178 -8.09 -4.58 -23.72
C HIS A 178 -8.77 -5.72 -22.94
N GLY A 179 -9.54 -5.37 -21.91
CA GLY A 179 -10.27 -6.32 -21.07
C GLY A 179 -9.34 -7.27 -20.31
N THR A 180 -8.14 -6.80 -19.95
CA THR A 180 -7.20 -7.50 -19.07
C THR A 180 -7.75 -7.66 -17.65
N LEU A 181 -7.12 -8.57 -16.91
CA LEU A 181 -7.54 -8.94 -15.56
C LEU A 181 -7.31 -7.81 -14.54
N ASN A 182 -8.36 -7.06 -14.18
CA ASN A 182 -8.22 -5.92 -13.26
C ASN A 182 -7.53 -6.28 -11.92
N LEU A 183 -6.31 -5.79 -11.72
CA LEU A 183 -5.51 -5.99 -10.51
C LEU A 183 -5.80 -4.96 -9.40
N SER A 184 -6.63 -3.95 -9.66
CA SER A 184 -6.90 -2.85 -8.70
C SER A 184 -7.69 -3.32 -7.46
N GLY A 185 -8.31 -4.50 -7.50
CA GLY A 185 -9.10 -5.06 -6.39
C GLY A 185 -10.53 -4.53 -6.30
N ALA A 186 -10.92 -3.61 -7.20
CA ALA A 186 -12.30 -3.16 -7.35
C ALA A 186 -12.99 -3.97 -8.46
N SER A 187 -13.67 -5.06 -8.08
CA SER A 187 -14.64 -5.70 -9.00
C SER A 187 -16.07 -5.33 -8.62
N PRO A 188 -16.96 -5.11 -9.60
CA PRO A 188 -18.40 -4.99 -9.36
C PRO A 188 -18.95 -6.27 -8.73
N PHE A 189 -19.95 -6.12 -7.86
CA PHE A 189 -20.66 -7.17 -7.14
C PHE A 189 -20.99 -8.42 -7.98
N GLY A 190 -20.62 -9.62 -7.50
CA GLY A 190 -21.03 -10.91 -8.07
C GLY A 190 -20.47 -12.12 -7.30
N GLN A 191 -21.31 -13.14 -7.03
CA GLN A 191 -20.98 -14.29 -6.16
C GLN A 191 -20.05 -15.34 -6.79
N THR A 192 -19.73 -15.24 -8.09
CA THR A 192 -18.75 -16.10 -8.79
C THR A 192 -17.30 -15.60 -8.69
N ALA A 193 -17.04 -14.53 -7.95
CA ALA A 193 -15.75 -13.86 -7.89
C ALA A 193 -14.74 -14.43 -6.88
N LEU A 194 -15.14 -15.33 -5.96
CA LEU A 194 -14.32 -15.68 -4.80
C LEU A 194 -13.03 -16.45 -5.13
N GLN A 195 -13.03 -17.40 -6.09
CA GLN A 195 -11.82 -18.17 -6.43
C GLN A 195 -10.83 -17.41 -7.33
N GLN A 196 -11.32 -16.56 -8.26
CA GLN A 196 -10.43 -15.71 -9.07
C GLN A 196 -9.85 -14.55 -8.25
N GLN A 197 -10.55 -14.09 -7.21
CA GLN A 197 -10.06 -13.06 -6.29
C GLN A 197 -8.81 -13.53 -5.53
N ASP A 198 -8.80 -14.75 -5.00
CA ASP A 198 -7.64 -15.25 -4.23
C ASP A 198 -6.38 -15.36 -5.10
N ALA A 199 -6.49 -15.87 -6.33
CA ALA A 199 -5.36 -15.98 -7.25
C ALA A 199 -4.81 -14.60 -7.67
N VAL A 200 -5.69 -13.63 -7.96
CA VAL A 200 -5.32 -12.26 -8.33
C VAL A 200 -4.68 -11.51 -7.16
N MET A 201 -5.24 -11.65 -5.95
CA MET A 201 -4.68 -11.04 -4.74
C MET A 201 -3.31 -11.64 -4.41
N ASN A 202 -3.15 -12.95 -4.52
CA ASN A 202 -1.86 -13.63 -4.32
C ASN A 202 -0.83 -13.17 -5.35
N PHE A 203 -1.21 -13.10 -6.62
CA PHE A 203 -0.33 -12.62 -7.68
C PHE A 203 0.12 -11.17 -7.46
N ARG A 204 -0.82 -10.27 -7.10
CA ARG A 204 -0.51 -8.88 -6.75
C ARG A 204 0.42 -8.80 -5.55
N SER A 205 0.17 -9.59 -4.51
CA SER A 205 1.04 -9.67 -3.33
C SER A 205 2.46 -10.07 -3.71
N LEU A 206 2.63 -11.12 -4.53
CA LEU A 206 3.93 -11.59 -4.99
C LEU A 206 4.67 -10.57 -5.88
N ILE A 207 3.98 -9.91 -6.81
CA ILE A 207 4.60 -8.88 -7.66
C ILE A 207 5.02 -7.68 -6.83
N SER A 208 4.15 -7.20 -5.94
CA SER A 208 4.40 -6.00 -5.13
C SER A 208 5.62 -6.12 -4.22
N GLN A 209 6.10 -7.34 -3.98
CA GLN A 209 7.35 -7.54 -3.26
C GLN A 209 8.52 -6.94 -4.02
N SER A 210 8.55 -7.02 -5.36
CA SER A 210 9.71 -6.67 -6.19
C SER A 210 9.49 -5.60 -7.24
N TYR A 211 8.24 -5.31 -7.56
CA TYR A 211 7.90 -4.40 -8.63
C TYR A 211 6.85 -3.39 -8.21
N THR A 212 6.97 -2.17 -8.74
CA THR A 212 5.90 -1.17 -8.71
C THR A 212 5.08 -1.30 -9.98
N LEU A 213 3.80 -1.64 -9.87
CA LEU A 213 2.91 -1.74 -11.02
C LEU A 213 2.56 -0.34 -11.56
N LYS A 214 2.86 -0.09 -12.83
CA LYS A 214 2.47 1.13 -13.56
C LYS A 214 1.40 0.76 -14.58
N GLN A 215 0.24 1.41 -14.54
CA GLN A 215 -0.80 1.15 -15.53
C GLN A 215 -0.36 1.67 -16.89
N VAL A 216 -0.64 0.91 -17.94
CA VAL A 216 -0.41 1.27 -19.33
C VAL A 216 -1.73 1.13 -20.07
N ASN A 217 -2.12 2.19 -20.79
CA ASN A 217 -3.33 2.21 -21.62
C ASN A 217 -2.92 2.54 -23.06
N LEU A 218 -2.83 1.50 -23.89
CA LEU A 218 -2.35 1.63 -25.27
C LEU A 218 -3.31 2.42 -26.17
N LYS A 219 -4.58 2.55 -25.75
CA LYS A 219 -5.59 3.36 -26.46
C LYS A 219 -5.41 4.86 -26.25
N GLU A 220 -4.85 5.25 -25.11
CA GLU A 220 -4.76 6.65 -24.70
C GLU A 220 -3.35 7.21 -24.84
N GLU A 221 -2.34 6.41 -24.53
CA GLU A 221 -0.96 6.87 -24.42
C GLU A 221 0.06 5.83 -24.90
N SER A 222 1.25 6.34 -25.27
CA SER A 222 2.38 5.49 -25.65
C SER A 222 3.01 4.83 -24.42
N ILE A 223 3.56 3.63 -24.62
CA ILE A 223 4.26 2.90 -23.54
C ILE A 223 5.45 3.72 -23.02
N PRO A 224 5.52 4.03 -21.72
CA PRO A 224 6.60 4.84 -21.16
C PRO A 224 7.99 4.23 -21.40
N ASP A 225 8.95 5.09 -21.76
CA ASP A 225 10.29 4.64 -22.15
C ASP A 225 11.14 4.12 -20.98
N ASN A 226 10.84 4.52 -19.76
CA ASN A 226 11.50 4.03 -18.55
C ASN A 226 11.10 2.60 -18.16
N LEU A 227 9.99 2.06 -18.68
CA LEU A 227 9.57 0.68 -18.40
C LEU A 227 10.53 -0.32 -19.06
N LYS A 228 11.09 -1.23 -18.26
CA LYS A 228 11.93 -2.35 -18.75
C LYS A 228 11.13 -3.61 -19.06
N SER A 229 9.98 -3.76 -18.40
CA SER A 229 9.13 -4.94 -18.49
C SER A 229 7.66 -4.54 -18.52
N MET A 230 6.85 -5.30 -19.25
CA MET A 230 5.40 -5.13 -19.30
C MET A 230 4.68 -6.48 -19.18
N LEU A 231 3.53 -6.49 -18.50
CA LEU A 231 2.65 -7.63 -18.31
C LEU A 231 1.30 -7.37 -18.99
N ILE A 232 0.89 -8.29 -19.85
CA ILE A 232 -0.45 -8.34 -20.43
C ILE A 232 -1.12 -9.61 -19.90
N ALA A 233 -2.10 -9.45 -19.01
CA ALA A 233 -2.77 -10.56 -18.36
C ALA A 233 -4.21 -10.73 -18.86
N ARG A 234 -4.43 -11.82 -19.58
CA ARG A 234 -5.72 -12.28 -20.13
C ARG A 234 -6.43 -11.19 -20.93
N PRO A 235 -5.83 -10.68 -22.03
CA PRO A 235 -6.52 -9.71 -22.88
C PRO A 235 -7.74 -10.40 -23.53
N THR A 236 -8.90 -9.76 -23.48
CA THR A 236 -10.16 -10.31 -24.02
C THR A 236 -10.68 -9.52 -25.22
N LEU A 237 -10.03 -8.39 -25.54
CA LEU A 237 -10.32 -7.57 -26.71
C LEU A 237 -9.14 -7.59 -27.68
N PRO A 238 -9.39 -7.50 -29.00
CA PRO A 238 -8.33 -7.45 -30.00
C PRO A 238 -7.55 -6.13 -29.93
N PHE A 239 -6.27 -6.21 -30.28
CA PHE A 239 -5.40 -5.05 -30.47
C PHE A 239 -5.47 -4.57 -31.92
N SER A 240 -5.40 -3.26 -32.13
CA SER A 240 -5.22 -2.64 -33.44
C SER A 240 -3.77 -2.76 -33.94
N ASP A 241 -3.56 -2.59 -35.24
CA ASP A 241 -2.22 -2.62 -35.84
C ASP A 241 -1.28 -1.57 -35.22
N TYR A 242 -1.82 -0.41 -34.83
CA TYR A 242 -1.04 0.62 -34.17
C TYR A 242 -0.62 0.21 -32.75
N GLU A 243 -1.51 -0.41 -31.98
CA GLU A 243 -1.18 -0.91 -30.64
C GLU A 243 -0.18 -2.07 -30.69
N LEU A 244 -0.33 -2.98 -31.67
CA LEU A 244 0.66 -4.02 -31.95
C LEU A 244 2.01 -3.42 -32.33
N PHE A 245 2.04 -2.40 -33.19
CA PHE A 245 3.27 -1.68 -33.53
C PHE A 245 3.94 -1.08 -32.29
N GLN A 246 3.18 -0.51 -31.35
CA GLN A 246 3.75 0.03 -30.10
C GLN A 246 4.38 -1.07 -29.24
N ILE A 247 3.73 -2.24 -29.13
CA ILE A 247 4.27 -3.40 -28.41
C ILE A 247 5.54 -3.91 -29.10
N ASP A 248 5.55 -3.96 -30.43
CA ASP A 248 6.74 -4.35 -31.21
C ASP A 248 7.89 -3.38 -30.98
N GLN A 249 7.65 -2.07 -31.04
CA GLN A 249 8.67 -1.06 -30.73
C GLN A 249 9.23 -1.22 -29.32
N PHE A 250 8.38 -1.54 -28.35
CA PHE A 250 8.80 -1.81 -26.98
C PHE A 250 9.77 -3.01 -26.91
N LEU A 251 9.42 -4.13 -27.56
CA LEU A 251 10.29 -5.32 -27.65
C LEU A 251 11.59 -5.05 -28.40
N MET A 252 11.53 -4.31 -29.51
CA MET A 252 12.71 -3.94 -30.32
C MET A 252 13.73 -3.09 -29.54
N LYS A 253 13.29 -2.34 -28.52
CA LYS A 253 14.17 -1.62 -27.59
C LYS A 253 14.88 -2.55 -26.57
N GLY A 254 14.74 -3.87 -26.69
CA GLY A 254 15.35 -4.85 -25.79
C GLY A 254 14.61 -5.05 -24.47
N LYS A 255 13.32 -4.67 -24.42
CA LYS A 255 12.49 -4.73 -23.22
C LYS A 255 11.72 -6.05 -23.15
N ASN A 256 11.22 -6.39 -21.97
CA ASN A 256 10.62 -7.70 -21.71
C ASN A 256 9.09 -7.64 -21.70
N LEU A 257 8.45 -8.59 -22.38
CA LEU A 257 7.00 -8.74 -22.37
C LEU A 257 6.61 -10.08 -21.74
N VAL A 258 5.73 -10.03 -20.74
CA VAL A 258 5.11 -11.20 -20.14
C VAL A 258 3.66 -11.26 -20.61
N LEU A 259 3.29 -12.36 -21.25
CA LEU A 259 1.93 -12.63 -21.71
C LEU A 259 1.35 -13.77 -20.89
N ILE A 260 0.22 -13.52 -20.23
CA ILE A 260 -0.61 -14.58 -19.62
C ILE A 260 -1.87 -14.65 -20.47
N LEU A 261 -1.94 -15.64 -21.37
CA LEU A 261 -3.08 -15.80 -22.27
C LEU A 261 -4.13 -16.72 -21.63
N ASP A 262 -5.41 -16.48 -21.90
CA ASP A 262 -6.43 -17.49 -21.64
C ASP A 262 -6.29 -18.63 -22.65
N ARG A 263 -6.75 -19.83 -22.28
CA ARG A 263 -6.83 -20.96 -23.21
C ARG A 263 -8.14 -20.98 -23.98
#